data_AF-A0A3M1TH96-F1
#
_entry.id   AF-A0A3M1TH96-F1
#
_cell.length_a   1.000
_cell.length_b   1.000
_cell.length_c   1.000
_cell.angle_alpha   90.00
_cell.angle_beta   90.00
_cell.angle_gamma   90.00
#
_symmetry.space_group_name_H-M   'P 1'
#
loop_
_entity.id
_entity.type
_entity.pdbx_description
1 polymer ?
#
loop_
_entity_poly.entity_id
_entity_poly.type
_entity_poly.pdbx_seq_one_letter_code
_entity_poly.pdbx_strand_id
1 'polypeptide(L)'
;MAPPRANPTSPAARADFVQCPRCALELPAALSYCPRCRAQAQGKPYDPRAVDAHERHYVFTLVALTLGALAIPRALRSPAFSPAEKAGLALVGLLNTGGVVVVLVLFVRWLPLYLQGLLRS
;
A
#
# COMPACT_ATOMS: atom_id res chain seq x y z
N MET A 1 38.87 -0.20 -32.75
CA MET A 1 37.66 0.53 -32.33
C MET A 1 37.23 -0.05 -30.99
N ALA A 2 37.41 0.68 -29.90
CA ALA A 2 37.01 0.25 -28.56
C ALA A 2 35.60 0.80 -28.23
N PRO A 3 34.74 0.06 -27.50
CA PRO A 3 33.42 0.53 -27.14
C PRO A 3 33.51 1.70 -26.13
N PRO A 4 32.54 2.63 -26.13
CA PRO A 4 32.53 3.74 -25.19
C PRO A 4 32.34 3.22 -23.77
N ARG A 5 33.25 3.61 -22.86
CA ARG A 5 33.10 3.42 -21.42
C ARG A 5 31.86 4.17 -20.95
N ALA A 6 30.87 3.44 -20.43
CA ALA A 6 29.75 4.04 -19.74
C ALA A 6 30.26 4.86 -18.55
N ASN A 7 30.06 6.17 -18.61
CA ASN A 7 30.38 7.11 -17.54
C ASN A 7 29.28 6.98 -16.47
N PRO A 8 29.58 6.61 -15.20
CA PRO A 8 28.57 6.38 -14.17
C PRO A 8 27.91 7.69 -13.65
N THR A 9 28.23 8.84 -14.23
CA THR A 9 27.65 10.15 -13.92
C THR A 9 26.37 10.40 -14.72
N SER A 10 25.36 9.53 -14.55
CA SER A 10 23.98 9.87 -14.90
C SER A 10 23.31 10.59 -13.71
N PRO A 11 22.89 11.86 -13.83
CA PRO A 11 22.32 12.65 -12.72
C PRO A 11 20.93 12.19 -12.26
N ALA A 12 20.32 11.19 -12.88
CA ALA A 12 18.90 10.86 -12.71
C ALA A 12 18.56 10.02 -11.44
N ALA A 13 19.51 9.77 -10.54
CA ALA A 13 19.34 8.81 -9.44
C ALA A 13 19.79 9.29 -8.05
N ARG A 14 20.04 10.58 -7.82
CA ARG A 14 20.03 11.13 -6.45
C ARG A 14 18.60 11.52 -6.13
N ALA A 15 17.82 10.55 -5.64
CA ALA A 15 16.64 10.91 -4.86
C ALA A 15 17.14 11.81 -3.73
N ASP A 16 16.62 13.03 -3.61
CA ASP A 16 16.99 13.92 -2.52
C ASP A 16 16.65 13.21 -1.20
N PHE A 17 17.65 12.82 -0.41
CA PHE A 17 17.43 12.24 0.92
C PHE A 17 17.52 13.37 1.94
N VAL A 18 16.57 13.41 2.87
CA VAL A 18 16.48 14.36 3.98
C VAL A 18 16.61 13.58 5.28
N GLN A 19 17.42 14.08 6.22
CA GLN A 19 17.52 13.46 7.54
C GLN A 19 16.32 13.80 8.41
N CYS A 20 15.79 12.78 9.09
CA CYS A 20 14.76 12.96 10.10
C CYS A 20 15.30 13.79 11.27
N PRO A 21 14.61 14.87 11.69
CA PRO A 21 15.07 15.71 12.79
C PRO A 21 15.06 15.04 14.18
N ARG A 22 14.35 13.91 14.34
CA ARG A 22 14.23 13.22 15.65
C ARG A 22 15.07 11.95 15.78
N CYS A 23 15.21 11.17 14.71
CA CYS A 23 15.92 9.89 14.76
C CYS A 23 17.09 9.79 13.79
N ALA A 24 17.46 10.89 13.13
CA ALA A 24 18.55 11.00 12.15
C ALA A 24 18.47 10.00 10.98
N LEU A 25 17.33 9.33 10.80
CA LEU A 25 17.10 8.40 9.70
C LEU A 25 17.07 9.17 8.37
N GLU A 26 17.86 8.72 7.40
CA GLU A 26 17.79 9.25 6.02
C GLU A 26 16.49 8.81 5.35
N LEU A 27 15.71 9.78 4.90
CA LEU A 27 14.39 9.60 4.32
C LEU A 27 14.38 10.16 2.90
N PRO A 28 13.77 9.51 1.92
CA PRO A 28 13.49 10.18 0.66
C PRO A 28 12.68 11.46 0.88
N ALA A 29 13.06 12.59 0.27
CA ALA A 29 12.39 13.89 0.34
C ALA A 29 10.93 13.85 -0.14
N ALA A 30 10.55 12.78 -0.84
CA ALA A 30 9.17 12.49 -1.19
C ALA A 30 8.28 12.31 0.06
N LEU A 31 8.81 11.75 1.14
CA LEU A 31 8.08 11.50 2.39
C LEU A 31 7.80 12.80 3.15
N SER A 32 6.57 12.93 3.65
CA SER A 32 6.14 14.03 4.52
C SER A 32 6.40 13.76 6.00
N TYR A 33 6.68 12.50 6.37
CA TYR A 33 6.95 12.10 7.75
C TYR A 33 7.96 10.95 7.83
N CYS A 34 8.57 10.79 8.99
CA CYS A 34 9.43 9.67 9.30
C CYS A 34 8.60 8.44 9.73
N PRO A 35 8.70 7.28 9.07
CA PRO A 35 7.97 6.07 9.45
C PRO A 35 8.41 5.51 10.81
N ARG A 36 9.62 5.83 11.27
CA ARG A 36 10.17 5.33 12.55
C ARG A 36 9.66 6.08 13.77
N CYS A 37 9.63 7.41 13.72
CA CYS A 37 9.31 8.26 14.88
C CYS A 37 8.12 9.20 14.66
N ARG A 38 7.45 9.11 13.50
CA ARG A 38 6.32 9.94 13.08
C ARG A 38 6.59 11.45 13.11
N ALA A 39 7.86 11.86 13.11
CA ALA A 39 8.24 13.27 13.00
C ALA A 39 8.04 13.77 11.57
N GLN A 40 7.64 15.04 11.43
CA GLN A 40 7.53 15.72 10.15
C GLN A 40 8.90 15.77 9.45
N ALA A 41 8.92 15.40 8.17
CA ALA A 41 10.09 15.61 7.32
C ALA A 41 10.09 17.07 6.86
N GLN A 42 11.26 17.73 6.90
CA GLN A 42 11.41 19.18 6.73
C GLN A 42 10.61 19.72 5.53
N GLY A 43 9.75 20.71 5.78
CA GLY A 43 9.14 21.56 4.75
C GLY A 43 7.76 21.14 4.19
N LYS A 44 7.23 19.96 4.52
CA LYS A 44 5.86 19.58 4.11
C LYS A 44 4.90 19.59 5.29
N PRO A 45 3.72 20.25 5.22
CA PRO A 45 2.75 20.22 6.31
C PRO A 45 2.36 18.77 6.62
N TYR A 46 2.60 18.34 7.86
CA TYR A 46 2.21 17.03 8.36
C TYR A 46 0.91 17.20 9.16
N ASP A 47 -0.18 16.64 8.64
CA ASP A 47 -1.42 16.50 9.40
C ASP A 47 -1.50 15.05 9.95
N PRO A 48 -1.28 14.85 11.26
CA PRO A 48 -1.40 13.52 11.86
C PRO A 48 -2.81 12.94 11.70
N ARG A 49 -3.85 13.79 11.63
CA ARG A 49 -5.24 13.32 11.45
C ARG A 49 -5.46 12.73 10.06
N ALA A 50 -4.79 13.25 9.04
CA ALA A 50 -4.86 12.72 7.68
C ALA A 50 -4.20 11.34 7.58
N VAL A 51 -3.09 11.12 8.30
CA VAL A 51 -2.41 9.81 8.36
C VAL A 51 -3.27 8.79 9.09
N ASP A 52 -3.82 9.16 10.26
CA ASP A 52 -4.70 8.28 11.03
C ASP A 52 -6.01 7.97 10.28
N ALA A 53 -6.52 8.89 9.46
CA ALA A 53 -7.69 8.68 8.63
C ALA A 53 -7.41 7.71 7.47
N HIS A 54 -6.21 7.78 6.88
CA HIS A 54 -5.78 6.89 5.82
C HIS A 54 -5.56 5.45 6.34
N GLU A 55 -4.92 5.31 7.50
CA GLU A 55 -4.70 4.02 8.16
C GLU A 55 -6.03 3.37 8.56
N ARG A 56 -6.98 4.14 9.10
CA ARG A 56 -8.33 3.66 9.40
C ARG A 56 -9.09 3.22 8.15
N HIS A 57 -9.07 4.03 7.09
CA HIS A 57 -9.71 3.66 5.82
C HIS A 57 -9.18 2.34 5.28
N TYR A 58 -7.87 2.14 5.35
CA TYR A 58 -7.23 0.92 4.88
C TYR A 58 -7.69 -0.31 5.68
N VAL A 59 -7.72 -0.22 7.01
CA VAL A 59 -8.20 -1.30 7.89
C VAL A 59 -9.68 -1.61 7.61
N PHE A 60 -10.54 -0.61 7.54
CA PHE A 60 -11.96 -0.83 7.22
C PHE A 60 -12.16 -1.47 5.86
N THR A 61 -11.38 -1.04 4.85
CA THR A 61 -11.44 -1.62 3.50
C THR A 61 -11.03 -3.09 3.51
N LEU A 62 -9.94 -3.44 4.20
CA LEU A 62 -9.50 -4.83 4.34
C LEU A 62 -10.53 -5.71 5.05
N VAL A 63 -11.12 -5.22 6.14
CA VAL A 63 -12.18 -5.93 6.87
C VAL A 63 -13.41 -6.12 5.98
N ALA A 64 -13.84 -5.08 5.25
CA ALA A 64 -14.98 -5.18 4.34
C ALA A 64 -14.72 -6.16 3.19
N LEU A 65 -13.52 -6.13 2.59
CA LEU A 65 -13.13 -7.04 1.52
C LEU A 65 -13.15 -8.49 2.01
N THR A 66 -12.51 -8.78 3.14
CA THR A 66 -12.42 -10.13 3.71
C THR A 66 -13.78 -10.67 4.14
N LEU A 67 -14.60 -9.87 4.85
CA LEU A 67 -15.95 -10.28 5.24
C LEU A 67 -16.83 -10.50 4.03
N GLY A 68 -16.78 -9.62 3.03
CA GLY A 68 -17.55 -9.80 1.80
C GLY A 68 -17.14 -11.05 1.03
N ALA A 69 -15.83 -11.37 0.95
CA ALA A 69 -15.34 -12.56 0.26
C ALA A 69 -15.85 -13.86 0.92
N LEU A 70 -16.05 -13.85 2.23
CA LEU A 70 -16.59 -14.98 2.99
C LEU A 70 -18.13 -15.04 2.98
N ALA A 71 -18.80 -13.89 3.04
CA ALA A 71 -20.25 -13.80 3.13
C ALA A 71 -20.95 -14.05 1.80
N ILE A 72 -20.39 -13.59 0.68
CA ILE A 72 -21.02 -13.68 -0.65
C ILE A 72 -21.23 -15.13 -1.12
N PRO A 73 -20.25 -16.06 -1.00
CA PRO A 73 -20.46 -17.46 -1.36
C PRO A 73 -21.58 -18.10 -0.54
N ARG A 74 -21.73 -17.69 0.73
CA ARG A 74 -22.79 -18.19 1.62
C ARG A 74 -24.15 -17.63 1.22
N ALA A 75 -24.22 -16.35 0.85
CA ALA A 75 -25.43 -15.70 0.35
C ALA A 75 -25.91 -16.31 -0.97
N LEU A 76 -25.00 -16.64 -1.90
CA LEU A 76 -25.34 -17.26 -3.18
C LEU A 76 -25.99 -18.65 -3.04
N ARG A 77 -25.68 -19.38 -1.97
CA ARG A 77 -26.29 -20.68 -1.66
C ARG A 77 -27.66 -20.58 -1.00
N SER A 78 -28.06 -19.38 -0.55
CA SER A 78 -29.34 -19.20 0.12
C SER A 78 -30.52 -19.32 -0.86
N PRO A 79 -31.61 -19.99 -0.48
CA PRO A 79 -32.85 -20.01 -1.25
C PRO A 79 -33.63 -18.68 -1.15
N ALA A 80 -33.25 -17.78 -0.23
CA ALA A 80 -33.99 -16.55 0.05
C ALA A 80 -33.89 -15.47 -1.06
N PHE A 81 -32.91 -15.59 -1.97
CA PHE A 81 -32.65 -14.57 -2.99
C PHE A 81 -33.18 -14.97 -4.36
N SER A 82 -33.76 -14.00 -5.06
CA SER A 82 -34.16 -14.12 -6.45
C SER A 82 -32.95 -14.30 -7.40
N PRO A 83 -33.16 -14.79 -8.63
CA PRO A 83 -32.07 -14.96 -9.60
C PRO A 83 -31.34 -13.66 -9.94
N ALA A 84 -32.06 -12.53 -10.01
CA ALA A 84 -31.48 -11.21 -10.28
C ALA A 84 -30.59 -10.72 -9.13
N GLU A 85 -31.03 -10.91 -7.88
CA GLU A 85 -30.23 -10.58 -6.70
C GLU A 85 -28.97 -11.46 -6.59
N LYS A 86 -29.07 -12.74 -6.95
CA LYS A 86 -27.91 -13.64 -7.02
C LYS A 86 -26.90 -13.19 -8.07
N ALA A 87 -27.35 -12.73 -9.24
CA ALA A 87 -26.46 -12.18 -10.26
C ALA A 87 -25.73 -10.92 -9.76
N GLY A 88 -26.44 -10.02 -9.05
CA GLY A 88 -25.85 -8.86 -8.40
C GLY A 88 -24.80 -9.25 -7.35
N LEU A 89 -25.13 -10.19 -6.46
CA LEU A 89 -24.21 -10.71 -5.44
C LEU A 89 -22.97 -11.38 -6.06
N ALA A 90 -23.14 -12.13 -7.16
CA ALA A 90 -22.03 -12.76 -7.88
C ALA A 90 -21.07 -11.70 -8.47
N LEU A 91 -21.61 -10.62 -9.05
CA LEU A 91 -20.79 -9.52 -9.57
C LEU A 91 -20.01 -8.81 -8.46
N VAL A 92 -20.68 -8.51 -7.34
CA VAL A 92 -20.03 -7.93 -6.16
C VAL A 92 -18.96 -8.87 -5.61
N GLY A 93 -19.22 -10.18 -5.61
CA GLY A 93 -18.26 -11.21 -5.21
C GLY A 93 -17.02 -11.22 -6.10
N LEU A 94 -17.20 -11.13 -7.42
CA LEU A 94 -16.11 -11.05 -8.38
C LEU A 94 -15.23 -9.81 -8.18
N LEU A 95 -15.85 -8.64 -8.04
CA LEU A 95 -15.13 -7.39 -7.78
C LEU A 95 -14.36 -7.44 -6.47
N ASN A 96 -15.00 -7.95 -5.41
CA ASN A 96 -14.38 -8.06 -4.10
C ASN A 96 -13.20 -9.06 -4.11
N THR A 97 -13.41 -10.26 -4.69
CA THR A 97 -12.35 -11.27 -4.81
C THR A 97 -11.19 -10.75 -5.64
N GLY A 98 -11.46 -10.08 -6.76
CA GLY A 98 -10.44 -9.41 -7.56
C GLY A 98 -9.67 -8.37 -6.76
N GLY A 99 -10.35 -7.54 -5.96
CA GLY A 99 -9.73 -6.57 -5.05
C GLY A 99 -8.79 -7.23 -4.03
N VAL A 100 -9.24 -8.31 -3.38
CA VAL A 100 -8.40 -9.08 -2.44
C VAL A 100 -7.14 -9.62 -3.13
N VAL A 101 -7.29 -10.19 -4.33
CA VAL A 101 -6.15 -10.73 -5.10
C VAL A 101 -5.15 -9.63 -5.46
N VAL A 102 -5.63 -8.46 -5.92
CA VAL A 102 -4.76 -7.32 -6.24
C VAL A 102 -3.99 -6.86 -5.00
N VAL A 103 -4.66 -6.70 -3.86
CA VAL A 103 -4.02 -6.31 -2.60
C VAL A 103 -2.97 -7.35 -2.19
N LEU A 104 -3.27 -8.65 -2.30
CA LEU A 104 -2.34 -9.72 -1.98
C LEU A 104 -1.11 -9.71 -2.89
N VAL A 105 -1.29 -9.51 -4.20
CA VAL A 105 -0.20 -9.43 -5.17
C VAL A 105 0.70 -8.22 -4.88
N LEU A 106 0.10 -7.07 -4.61
CA LEU A 106 0.84 -5.88 -4.20
C LEU A 106 1.61 -6.15 -2.90
N PHE A 107 0.94 -6.72 -1.90
CA PHE A 107 1.58 -7.07 -0.64
C PHE A 107 2.80 -7.99 -0.84
N VAL A 108 2.65 -9.10 -1.56
CA VAL A 108 3.75 -10.05 -1.84
C VAL A 108 4.88 -9.38 -2.63
N ARG A 109 4.56 -8.50 -3.57
CA ARG A 109 5.56 -7.77 -4.37
C ARG A 109 6.35 -6.75 -3.55
N TRP A 110 5.70 -6.08 -2.60
CA TRP A 110 6.32 -5.02 -1.79
C TRP A 110 6.92 -5.51 -0.47
N LEU A 111 6.48 -6.67 0.04
CA LEU A 111 7.00 -7.32 1.24
C LEU A 111 8.53 -7.49 1.26
N PRO A 112 9.21 -7.96 0.19
CA PRO A 112 10.67 -8.09 0.21
C PRO A 112 11.39 -6.75 0.32
N LEU A 113 10.84 -5.68 -0.26
CA LEU A 113 11.40 -4.32 -0.13
C LEU A 113 11.26 -3.82 1.32
N TYR A 114 10.13 -4.10 1.95
CA TYR A 114 9.90 -3.79 3.36
C TYR A 114 10.85 -4.57 4.29
N LEU A 115 11.00 -5.87 4.07
CA LEU A 115 11.90 -6.73 4.86
C LEU A 115 13.37 -6.30 4.71
N GLN A 116 13.81 -5.93 3.51
CA GLN A 116 15.17 -5.41 3.28
C GLN A 116 15.43 -4.08 3.99
N GLY A 117 14.42 -3.21 4.06
CA GLY A 117 14.50 -1.97 4.85
C GLY A 117 14.63 -2.24 6.35
N LEU A 118 13.89 -3.23 6.86
CA LEU A 118 13.86 -3.59 8.28
C LEU A 118 15.13 -4.32 8.75
N LEU A 119 15.73 -5.15 7.90
CA LEU A 119 16.98 -5.86 8.20
C LEU A 119 18.22 -4.95 8.13
N ARG A 120 18.11 -3.77 7.51
CA ARG A 120 19.20 -2.78 7.41
C ARG A 120 19.15 -1.70 8.51
N SER A 121 18.11 -1.68 9.34
CA SER A 121 17.86 -0.68 10.40
C SER A 121 18.12 -1.21 11.80
#